data_AF-A0A2I0W845-F1
#
_entry.id   AF-A0A2I0W845-F1
#
_cell.length_a   1.000
_cell.length_b   1.000
_cell.length_c   1.000
_cell.angle_alpha   90.00
_cell.angle_beta   90.00
_cell.angle_gamma   90.00
#
_symmetry.space_group_name_H-M   'P 1'
#
loop_
_entity.id
_entity.type
_entity.pdbx_description
1 polymer ?
#
loop_
_entity_poly.entity_id
_entity_poly.type
_entity_poly.pdbx_seq_one_letter_code
_entity_poly.pdbx_strand_id
1 'polypeptide(L)'
;MAALESIDAFLAAASRVCCSPFAIFVQIQVRNLLPFLHAVQFSVIRFLFGYKRWSFAAFVRSRVTRRIKHNIDGGNSFGFICDDINDLEHSVQVNLPRVSVVMPLKGFGEHNLQNWRSQITSLYGGPLEYLFVVESVEDPAYPPVSMLISEFKVGPIFSVLIPPWLIVQ
;
A
#
# COMPACT_ATOMS: atom_id res chain seq x y z
N MET A 1 23.48 55.25 -49.95
CA MET A 1 24.41 55.80 -48.95
C MET A 1 23.68 56.69 -47.94
N ALA A 2 22.93 57.73 -48.36
CA ALA A 2 22.19 58.63 -47.45
C ALA A 2 21.17 57.96 -46.48
N ALA A 3 20.50 56.89 -46.92
CA ALA A 3 19.57 56.15 -46.04
C ALA A 3 20.29 55.41 -44.89
N LEU A 4 21.48 54.86 -45.14
CA LEU A 4 22.31 54.22 -44.13
C LEU A 4 22.80 55.25 -43.10
N GLU A 5 23.26 56.41 -43.55
CA GLU A 5 23.65 57.52 -42.67
C GLU A 5 22.50 58.00 -41.77
N SER A 6 21.27 58.03 -42.30
CA SER A 6 20.09 58.41 -41.51
C SER A 6 19.72 57.39 -40.42
N ILE A 7 19.92 56.11 -40.71
CA ILE A 7 19.70 55.01 -39.77
C ILE A 7 20.79 55.04 -38.69
N ASP A 8 22.04 55.25 -39.06
CA ASP A 8 23.15 55.35 -38.11
C ASP A 8 23.00 56.57 -37.19
N ALA A 9 22.55 57.71 -37.72
CA ALA A 9 22.23 58.89 -36.92
C ALA A 9 21.07 58.63 -35.95
N PHE A 10 20.02 57.92 -36.39
CA PHE A 10 18.90 57.54 -35.55
C PHE A 10 19.32 56.57 -34.44
N LEU A 11 20.10 55.53 -34.77
CA LEU A 11 20.63 54.57 -33.81
C LEU A 11 21.56 55.25 -32.80
N ALA A 12 22.40 56.18 -33.25
CA ALA A 12 23.26 56.97 -32.38
C ALA A 12 22.45 57.88 -31.44
N ALA A 13 21.38 58.52 -31.95
CA ALA A 13 20.49 59.36 -31.14
C ALA A 13 19.69 58.53 -30.11
N ALA A 14 19.11 57.41 -30.55
CA ALA A 14 18.41 56.47 -29.69
C ALA A 14 19.35 55.88 -28.62
N SER A 15 20.58 55.53 -29.00
CA SER A 15 21.62 55.09 -28.06
C SER A 15 21.92 56.14 -27.00
N ARG A 16 22.04 57.43 -27.36
CA ARG A 16 22.28 58.49 -26.37
C ARG A 16 21.12 58.66 -25.40
N VAL A 17 19.88 58.54 -25.87
CA VAL A 17 18.68 58.63 -25.02
C VAL A 17 18.61 57.42 -24.07
N CYS A 18 18.88 56.21 -24.56
CA CYS A 18 18.96 54.99 -23.76
C CYS A 18 20.15 54.96 -22.79
N CYS A 19 21.24 55.68 -23.09
CA CYS A 19 22.40 55.85 -22.22
C CYS A 19 22.30 57.07 -21.30
N SER A 20 21.16 57.77 -21.27
CA SER A 20 20.95 58.84 -20.30
C SER A 20 20.93 58.26 -18.87
N PRO A 21 21.47 58.99 -17.86
CA PRO A 21 21.50 58.50 -16.48
C PRO A 21 20.11 58.07 -15.95
N PHE A 22 19.06 58.77 -16.38
CA PHE A 22 17.68 58.44 -16.04
C PHE A 22 17.21 57.14 -16.70
N ALA A 23 17.49 56.93 -17.99
CA ALA A 23 17.15 55.68 -18.67
C ALA A 23 17.88 54.47 -18.08
N ILE A 24 19.16 54.62 -17.73
CA ILE A 24 19.94 53.57 -17.06
C ILE A 24 19.36 53.26 -15.68
N PHE A 25 18.96 54.29 -14.92
CA PHE A 25 18.30 54.11 -13.62
C PHE A 25 16.99 53.30 -13.76
N VAL A 26 16.11 53.66 -14.70
CA VAL A 26 14.86 52.92 -14.95
C VAL A 26 15.14 51.48 -15.41
N GLN A 27 16.12 51.27 -16.30
CA GLN A 27 16.50 49.93 -16.76
C GLN A 27 16.99 49.03 -15.63
N ILE A 28 17.78 49.55 -14.68
CA ILE A 28 18.27 48.80 -13.52
C ILE A 28 17.10 48.44 -12.59
N GLN A 29 16.18 49.37 -12.34
CA GLN A 29 15.00 49.10 -11.49
C GLN A 29 14.10 48.02 -12.11
N VAL A 30 13.77 48.14 -13.40
CA VAL A 30 12.91 47.17 -14.10
C VAL A 30 13.56 45.79 -14.19
N ARG A 31 14.87 45.72 -14.46
CA ARG A 31 15.62 44.45 -14.54
C ARG A 31 15.61 43.67 -13.23
N ASN A 32 15.58 44.35 -12.08
CA ASN A 32 15.57 43.70 -10.77
C ASN A 32 14.14 43.42 -10.28
N LEU A 33 13.17 44.29 -10.58
CA LEU A 33 11.81 44.18 -10.06
C LEU A 33 10.96 43.16 -10.84
N LEU A 34 11.09 43.12 -12.17
CA LEU A 34 10.30 42.24 -13.04
C LEU A 34 10.49 40.74 -12.75
N PRO A 35 11.72 40.19 -12.63
CA PRO A 35 11.91 38.79 -12.29
C PRO A 35 11.45 38.48 -10.85
N PHE A 36 11.55 39.44 -9.93
CA PHE A 36 11.05 39.30 -8.56
C PHE A 36 9.53 39.19 -8.52
N LEU A 37 8.80 40.06 -9.23
CA LEU A 37 7.35 39.97 -9.36
C LEU A 37 6.90 38.65 -9.99
N HIS A 38 7.61 38.19 -11.04
CA HIS A 38 7.28 36.93 -11.70
C HIS A 38 7.55 35.73 -10.78
N ALA A 39 8.65 35.74 -10.02
CA ALA A 39 8.97 34.71 -9.03
C ALA A 39 7.94 34.66 -7.89
N VAL A 40 7.51 35.82 -7.37
CA VAL A 40 6.45 35.90 -6.35
C VAL A 40 5.14 35.35 -6.90
N GLN A 41 4.75 35.72 -8.12
CA GLN A 41 3.54 35.24 -8.76
C GLN A 41 3.56 33.71 -8.97
N PHE A 42 4.67 33.15 -9.46
CA PHE A 42 4.81 31.69 -9.59
C PHE A 42 4.82 30.95 -8.26
N SER A 43 5.42 31.52 -7.22
CA SER A 43 5.43 30.94 -5.88
C SER A 43 4.02 30.86 -5.30
N VAL A 44 3.24 31.94 -5.39
CA VAL A 44 1.84 31.98 -4.95
C VAL A 44 0.99 30.97 -5.72
N ILE A 45 1.14 30.90 -7.04
CA ILE A 45 0.43 29.93 -7.87
C ILE A 45 0.77 28.50 -7.44
N ARG A 46 2.05 28.14 -7.29
CA ARG A 46 2.45 26.80 -6.83
C ARG A 46 1.91 26.47 -5.44
N PHE A 47 1.93 27.43 -4.52
CA PHE A 47 1.40 27.23 -3.18
C PHE A 47 -0.11 26.95 -3.21
N LEU A 48 -0.89 27.72 -3.98
CA LEU A 48 -2.33 27.53 -4.12
C LEU A 48 -2.69 26.18 -4.76
N PHE A 49 -1.99 25.78 -5.83
CA PHE A 49 -2.19 24.48 -6.46
C PHE A 49 -1.76 23.31 -5.56
N GLY A 50 -0.65 23.47 -4.83
CA GLY A 50 -0.18 22.50 -3.85
C GLY A 50 -1.18 22.32 -2.71
N TYR A 51 -1.68 23.41 -2.14
CA TYR A 51 -2.64 23.40 -1.05
C TYR A 51 -3.97 22.73 -1.45
N LYS A 52 -4.48 23.03 -2.66
CA LYS A 52 -5.69 22.36 -3.18
C LYS A 52 -5.48 20.85 -3.33
N ARG A 53 -4.35 20.42 -3.89
CA ARG A 53 -4.02 18.99 -4.06
C ARG A 53 -3.91 18.27 -2.72
N TRP A 54 -3.22 18.87 -1.76
CA TRP A 54 -3.07 18.30 -0.42
C TRP A 54 -4.42 18.21 0.30
N SER A 55 -5.23 19.26 0.24
CA SER A 55 -6.57 19.28 0.86
C SER A 55 -7.49 18.22 0.25
N PHE A 56 -7.46 18.04 -1.07
CA PHE A 56 -8.25 17.01 -1.75
C PHE A 56 -7.77 15.59 -1.37
N ALA A 57 -6.46 15.36 -1.34
CA ALA A 57 -5.89 14.09 -0.89
C ALA A 57 -6.26 13.79 0.57
N ALA A 58 -6.18 14.78 1.45
CA ALA A 58 -6.59 14.66 2.85
C ALA A 58 -8.09 14.39 3.00
N PHE A 59 -8.93 15.00 2.14
CA PHE A 59 -10.37 14.76 2.12
C PHE A 59 -10.71 13.32 1.71
N VAL A 60 -10.12 12.82 0.62
CA VAL A 60 -10.31 11.43 0.17
C VAL A 60 -9.85 10.44 1.24
N ARG A 61 -8.66 10.67 1.82
CA ARG A 61 -8.16 9.84 2.92
C ARG A 61 -9.11 9.84 4.11
N SER A 62 -9.60 11.00 4.54
CA SER A 62 -10.54 11.11 5.66
C SER A 62 -11.87 10.39 5.37
N ARG A 63 -12.35 10.42 4.12
CA ARG A 63 -13.56 9.69 3.70
C ARG A 63 -13.35 8.18 3.78
N VAL A 64 -12.23 7.68 3.29
CA VAL A 64 -11.89 6.25 3.32
C VAL A 64 -11.70 5.77 4.76
N THR A 65 -10.93 6.51 5.59
CA THR A 65 -10.74 6.16 7.00
C THR A 65 -12.07 6.14 7.76
N ARG A 66 -12.98 7.09 7.49
CA ARG A 66 -14.31 7.09 8.11
C ARG A 66 -15.15 5.89 7.67
N ARG A 67 -15.06 5.49 6.40
CA ARG A 67 -15.74 4.29 5.89
C ARG A 67 -15.22 3.02 6.58
N ILE A 68 -13.90 2.83 6.58
CA ILE A 68 -13.25 1.68 7.22
C ILE A 68 -13.66 1.61 8.70
N LYS A 69 -13.61 2.73 9.41
CA LYS A 69 -14.02 2.79 10.82
C LYS A 69 -15.49 2.42 11.01
N HIS A 70 -16.38 2.96 10.19
CA HIS A 70 -17.80 2.63 10.25
C HIS A 70 -18.07 1.15 9.96
N ASN A 71 -17.34 0.53 9.02
CA ASN A 71 -17.47 -0.89 8.72
C ASN A 71 -16.99 -1.76 9.90
N ILE A 72 -15.88 -1.38 10.54
CA ILE A 72 -15.37 -2.05 11.74
C ILE A 72 -16.34 -1.92 12.91
N ASP A 73 -16.86 -0.70 13.16
CA ASP A 73 -17.87 -0.44 14.21
C ASP A 73 -19.18 -1.20 13.94
N GLY A 74 -19.50 -1.48 12.66
CA GLY A 74 -20.64 -2.28 12.21
C GLY A 74 -20.44 -3.81 12.30
N GLY A 75 -19.31 -4.27 12.85
CA GLY A 75 -19.01 -5.70 13.03
C GLY A 75 -18.15 -6.33 11.93
N ASN A 76 -17.74 -5.58 10.91
CA ASN A 76 -16.81 -6.06 9.88
C ASN A 76 -15.35 -5.80 10.31
N SER A 77 -14.76 -6.75 11.04
CA SER A 77 -13.35 -6.72 11.46
C SER A 77 -12.34 -6.60 10.30
N PHE A 78 -12.74 -6.95 9.07
CA PHE A 78 -11.95 -6.83 7.84
C PHE A 78 -12.36 -5.63 6.97
N GLY A 79 -13.01 -4.62 7.57
CA GLY A 79 -13.49 -3.41 6.87
C GLY A 79 -12.39 -2.59 6.16
N PHE A 80 -11.12 -2.95 6.34
CA PHE A 80 -9.98 -2.39 5.62
C PHE A 80 -9.70 -3.07 4.26
N ILE A 81 -10.12 -4.33 4.08
CA ILE A 81 -9.96 -5.10 2.84
C ILE A 81 -11.22 -5.02 2.01
N CYS A 82 -12.37 -5.30 2.63
CA CYS A 82 -13.66 -5.41 1.96
C CYS A 82 -14.75 -4.66 2.71
N ASP A 83 -15.68 -4.08 1.96
CA ASP A 83 -16.80 -3.34 2.54
C ASP A 83 -17.78 -4.30 3.27
N ASP A 84 -17.95 -5.53 2.78
CA ASP A 84 -18.74 -6.60 3.40
C ASP A 84 -17.89 -7.87 3.61
N ILE A 85 -17.99 -8.48 4.80
CA ILE A 85 -17.34 -9.78 5.11
C ILE A 85 -18.08 -10.94 4.45
N ASN A 86 -19.41 -10.82 4.27
CA ASN A 86 -20.22 -11.87 3.68
C ASN A 86 -19.85 -12.11 2.22
N ASP A 87 -19.36 -11.09 1.51
CA ASP A 87 -18.82 -11.22 0.16
C ASP A 87 -17.61 -12.15 0.13
N LEU A 88 -16.76 -12.14 1.17
CA LEU A 88 -15.62 -13.07 1.29
C LEU A 88 -16.08 -14.50 1.59
N GLU A 89 -17.05 -14.65 2.50
CA GLU A 89 -17.54 -15.96 2.93
C GLU A 89 -18.37 -16.66 1.84
N HIS A 90 -19.24 -15.94 1.13
CA HIS A 90 -20.21 -16.57 0.23
C HIS A 90 -19.77 -16.60 -1.24
N SER A 91 -19.07 -15.57 -1.74
CA SER A 91 -18.80 -15.46 -3.19
C SER A 91 -17.57 -16.27 -3.64
N VAL A 92 -16.59 -16.46 -2.75
CA VAL A 92 -15.34 -17.15 -3.10
C VAL A 92 -15.35 -18.60 -2.63
N GLN A 93 -15.93 -18.91 -1.47
CA GLN A 93 -15.80 -20.24 -0.86
C GLN A 93 -16.54 -21.36 -1.61
N VAL A 94 -17.61 -21.04 -2.35
CA VAL A 94 -18.42 -22.02 -3.12
C VAL A 94 -17.75 -22.41 -4.44
N ASN A 95 -16.93 -21.54 -5.02
CA ASN A 95 -16.29 -21.75 -6.33
C ASN A 95 -14.80 -22.10 -6.26
N LEU A 96 -14.22 -22.20 -5.05
CA LEU A 96 -12.81 -22.51 -4.89
C LEU A 96 -12.56 -24.03 -4.90
N PRO A 97 -11.47 -24.48 -5.55
CA PRO A 97 -11.08 -25.88 -5.54
C PRO A 97 -10.79 -26.35 -4.11
N ARG A 98 -10.99 -27.64 -3.84
CA ARG A 98 -10.63 -28.27 -2.56
C ARG A 98 -9.16 -27.98 -2.24
N VAL A 99 -8.89 -27.52 -1.03
CA VAL A 99 -7.54 -27.19 -0.55
C VAL A 99 -7.13 -28.21 0.51
N SER A 100 -5.96 -28.83 0.31
CA SER A 100 -5.36 -29.73 1.29
C SER A 100 -4.09 -29.07 1.86
N VAL A 101 -4.06 -28.88 3.18
CA VAL A 101 -2.93 -28.31 3.92
C VAL A 101 -2.10 -29.45 4.49
N VAL A 102 -0.87 -29.61 4.00
CA VAL A 102 0.08 -30.62 4.49
C VAL A 102 1.02 -29.98 5.50
N MET A 103 1.00 -30.48 6.73
CA MET A 103 1.81 -29.96 7.84
C MET A 103 2.81 -31.03 8.28
N PRO A 104 4.07 -30.98 7.80
CA PRO A 104 5.14 -31.79 8.35
C PRO A 104 5.50 -31.27 9.75
N LEU A 105 5.46 -32.17 10.72
CA LEU A 105 5.74 -31.88 12.12
C LEU A 105 7.07 -32.50 12.50
N LYS A 106 7.89 -31.74 13.22
CA LYS A 106 9.18 -32.23 13.72
C LYS A 106 9.39 -31.80 15.16
N GLY A 107 9.32 -32.77 16.06
CA GLY A 107 9.47 -32.55 17.50
C GLY A 107 8.37 -31.67 18.11
N PHE A 108 8.50 -31.41 19.41
CA PHE A 108 7.52 -30.64 20.19
C PHE A 108 8.16 -29.47 20.92
N GLY A 109 7.51 -28.32 20.87
CA GLY A 109 7.79 -27.15 21.68
C GLY A 109 6.50 -26.36 21.90
N GLU A 110 6.30 -25.77 23.07
CA GLU A 110 5.02 -25.12 23.45
C GLU A 110 4.56 -24.05 22.44
N HIS A 111 5.51 -23.34 21.82
CA HIS A 111 5.24 -22.34 20.78
C HIS A 111 4.71 -22.96 19.47
N ASN A 112 5.03 -24.22 19.18
CA ASN A 112 4.58 -24.90 17.97
C ASN A 112 3.07 -25.17 18.00
N LEU A 113 2.51 -25.45 19.18
CA LEU A 113 1.07 -25.70 19.32
C LEU A 113 0.23 -24.46 18.97
N GLN A 114 0.68 -23.27 19.36
CA GLN A 114 0.04 -22.02 18.98
C GLN A 114 0.15 -21.76 17.47
N ASN A 115 1.30 -22.08 16.86
CA ASN A 115 1.49 -21.96 15.42
C ASN A 115 0.58 -22.92 14.64
N TRP A 116 0.49 -24.18 15.08
CA TRP A 116 -0.39 -25.18 14.47
C TRP A 116 -1.86 -24.77 14.60
N ARG A 117 -2.29 -24.30 15.77
CA ARG A 117 -3.64 -23.73 15.97
C ARG A 117 -3.92 -22.59 15.01
N SER A 118 -2.99 -21.64 14.88
CA SER A 118 -3.13 -20.48 13.99
C SER A 118 -3.25 -20.88 12.52
N GLN A 119 -2.56 -21.95 12.10
CA GLN A 119 -2.67 -22.48 10.73
C GLN A 119 -4.00 -23.20 10.50
N ILE A 120 -4.51 -23.94 11.50
CA ILE A 120 -5.81 -24.63 11.39
C ILE A 120 -6.97 -23.62 11.40
N THR A 121 -6.85 -22.51 12.14
CA THR A 121 -7.87 -21.45 12.19
C THR A 121 -7.72 -20.39 11.11
N SER A 122 -6.71 -20.51 10.25
CA SER A 122 -6.54 -19.61 9.11
C SER A 122 -7.64 -19.82 8.08
N LEU A 123 -8.15 -18.72 7.52
CA LEU A 123 -9.18 -18.75 6.50
C LEU A 123 -8.58 -19.20 5.16
N TYR A 124 -8.76 -20.47 4.84
CA TYR A 124 -8.56 -20.97 3.48
C TYR A 124 -9.92 -21.08 2.78
N GLY A 125 -9.93 -20.80 1.48
CA GLY A 125 -11.16 -20.91 0.70
C GLY A 125 -11.38 -22.32 0.14
N GLY A 126 -12.64 -22.73 0.07
CA GLY A 126 -13.05 -24.07 -0.38
C GLY A 126 -13.07 -25.14 0.73
N PRO A 127 -13.50 -26.38 0.42
CA PRO A 127 -13.49 -27.49 1.38
C PRO A 127 -12.06 -27.84 1.80
N LEU A 128 -11.82 -27.93 3.12
CA LEU A 128 -10.49 -28.08 3.70
C LEU A 128 -10.18 -29.50 4.18
N GLU A 129 -8.95 -29.93 3.90
CA GLU A 129 -8.36 -31.15 4.42
C GLU A 129 -6.99 -30.83 5.02
N TYR A 130 -6.75 -31.31 6.24
CA TYR A 130 -5.47 -31.15 6.93
C TYR A 130 -4.78 -32.50 7.06
N LEU A 131 -3.53 -32.58 6.60
CA LEU A 131 -2.69 -33.76 6.69
C LEU A 131 -1.49 -33.46 7.58
N PHE A 132 -1.47 -34.03 8.77
CA PHE A 132 -0.32 -33.95 9.67
C PHE A 132 0.64 -35.08 9.37
N VAL A 133 1.90 -34.76 9.05
CA VAL A 133 2.94 -35.77 8.81
C VAL A 133 3.84 -35.81 10.04
N VAL A 134 3.85 -36.93 10.74
CA VAL A 134 4.69 -37.18 11.94
C VAL A 134 5.64 -38.33 11.68
N GLU A 135 6.77 -38.34 12.39
CA GLU A 135 7.82 -39.34 12.15
C GLU A 135 7.43 -40.73 12.66
N SER A 136 6.78 -40.80 13.82
CA SER A 136 6.25 -42.04 14.41
C SER A 136 5.12 -41.74 15.42
N VAL A 137 4.50 -42.79 15.97
CA VAL A 137 3.53 -42.68 17.09
C VAL A 137 4.22 -42.22 18.38
N GLU A 138 5.51 -42.53 18.53
CA GLU A 138 6.35 -42.12 19.67
C GLU A 138 6.88 -40.68 19.51
N ASP A 139 6.60 -40.00 18.40
CA ASP A 139 7.00 -38.61 18.21
C ASP A 139 6.32 -37.73 19.28
N PRO A 140 7.06 -36.87 20.00
CA PRO A 140 6.48 -35.95 20.96
C PRO A 140 5.43 -34.99 20.35
N ALA A 141 5.40 -34.83 19.02
CA ALA A 141 4.34 -34.10 18.31
C ALA A 141 3.02 -34.87 18.20
N TYR A 142 2.99 -36.20 18.33
CA TYR A 142 1.79 -37.01 18.11
C TYR A 142 0.67 -36.78 19.16
N PRO A 143 0.94 -36.78 20.49
CA PRO A 143 -0.12 -36.55 21.48
C PRO A 143 -0.80 -35.18 21.35
N PRO A 144 -0.07 -34.05 21.19
CA PRO A 144 -0.67 -32.73 20.97
C PRO A 144 -1.50 -32.64 19.69
N VAL A 145 -1.07 -33.30 18.61
CA VAL A 145 -1.80 -33.32 17.33
C VAL A 145 -3.09 -34.11 17.45
N SER A 146 -3.06 -35.26 18.11
CA SER A 146 -4.27 -36.06 18.38
C SER A 146 -5.30 -35.25 19.17
N MET A 147 -4.84 -34.49 20.18
CA MET A 147 -5.67 -33.57 20.94
C MET A 147 -6.26 -32.46 20.07
N LEU A 148 -5.44 -31.82 19.22
CA LEU A 148 -5.89 -30.80 18.27
C LEU A 148 -6.95 -31.36 17.29
N ILE A 149 -6.74 -32.55 16.74
CA ILE A 149 -7.71 -33.18 15.84
C ILE A 149 -9.05 -33.42 16.56
N SER A 150 -9.02 -33.86 17.82
CA SER A 150 -10.24 -34.03 18.61
C SER A 150 -10.95 -32.70 18.91
N GLU A 151 -10.19 -31.62 19.11
CA GLU A 151 -10.69 -30.27 19.41
C GLU A 151 -11.40 -29.65 18.19
N PHE A 152 -10.86 -29.87 16.98
CA PHE A 152 -11.33 -29.22 15.74
C PHE A 152 -12.21 -30.11 14.85
N LYS A 153 -12.64 -31.29 15.31
CA LYS A 153 -13.35 -32.32 14.52
C LYS A 153 -14.71 -31.91 13.92
N VAL A 154 -15.14 -30.65 14.07
CA VAL A 154 -16.48 -30.14 13.73
C VAL A 154 -16.54 -29.53 12.30
N GLY A 155 -15.54 -29.73 11.45
CA GLY A 155 -15.58 -29.20 10.08
C GLY A 155 -14.68 -29.90 9.08
N PRO A 156 -13.38 -29.57 9.02
CA PRO A 156 -12.46 -30.10 8.01
C PRO A 156 -12.04 -31.55 8.29
N ILE A 157 -11.61 -32.25 7.24
CA ILE A 157 -11.10 -33.62 7.35
C ILE A 157 -9.67 -33.56 7.86
N PHE A 158 -9.40 -34.16 9.01
CA PHE A 158 -8.06 -34.28 9.56
C PHE A 158 -7.53 -35.70 9.39
N SER A 159 -6.30 -35.84 8.93
CA SER A 159 -5.60 -37.12 8.80
C SER A 159 -4.17 -37.01 9.31
N VAL A 160 -3.68 -38.09 9.92
CA VAL A 160 -2.27 -38.22 10.34
C VAL A 160 -1.61 -39.25 9.42
N LEU A 161 -0.51 -38.87 8.80
CA LEU A 161 0.30 -39.73 7.95
C LEU A 161 1.63 -40.02 8.63
N ILE A 162 1.92 -41.30 8.83
CA ILE A 162 3.25 -41.79 9.22
C ILE A 162 3.88 -42.39 7.96
N PRO A 163 4.90 -41.73 7.37
CA PRO A 163 5.51 -42.23 6.15
C PRO A 163 6.27 -43.54 6.41
N PRO A 164 5.96 -44.64 5.70
CA PRO A 164 6.54 -45.96 5.98
C PRO A 164 8.05 -46.03 5.75
N TRP A 165 8.63 -45.12 4.95
CA TRP A 165 10.07 -45.04 4.72
C TRP A 165 10.87 -44.45 5.89
N LEU A 166 10.20 -43.85 6.89
CA LEU A 166 10.87 -43.29 8.07
C LEU A 166 11.01 -44.30 9.22
N ILE A 167 10.29 -45.43 9.15
CA ILE A 167 10.27 -46.50 10.17
C ILE A 167 11.50 -47.44 10.03
N VAL A 168 12.36 -47.22 9.03
CA VAL A 168 13.47 -48.12 8.66
C VAL A 168 14.86 -47.57 9.07
N GLN A 169 14.94 -46.69 10.07
CA GLN A 169 16.22 -46.27 10.68
C GLN A 169 16.28 -46.66 12.15
#